data_AF-A0A2D5UZ10-F1
#
_entry.id   AF-A0A2D5UZ10-F1
#
_cell.length_a   1.000
_cell.length_b   1.000
_cell.length_c   1.000
_cell.angle_alpha   90.00
_cell.angle_beta   90.00
_cell.angle_gamma   90.00
#
_symmetry.space_group_name_H-M   'P 1'
#
loop_
_entity.id
_entity.type
_entity.pdbx_description
1 polymer ?
#
loop_
_entity_poly.entity_id
_entity_poly.type
_entity_poly.pdbx_seq_one_letter_code
_entity_poly.pdbx_strand_id
1 'polypeptide(L)'
;MTASTEEVRDLEIVRIGILTPYLFDDVRDRCDEEYIKDQEERYGYDRDNLIQVPQMITSRHRVLIETPDNCAGPSGFPQLVIHGSTRPAEERVESIKGSGIVVARYSIFYGGPSHYSGSYPEDAGYALDIPKSPDLVRSLLTHEGFLDGLVSREEGKIRSALEEFGSGLEEPVLVTPYLTEALAVQR
;
A
#
# COMPACT_ATOMS: atom_id res chain seq x y z
N MET A 1 42.60 -6.35 12.81
CA MET A 1 41.35 -5.66 12.45
C MET A 1 40.44 -6.68 11.82
N THR A 2 39.64 -7.35 12.64
CA THR A 2 38.67 -8.37 12.21
C THR A 2 37.45 -7.66 11.66
N ALA A 3 37.13 -7.94 10.40
CA ALA A 3 35.87 -7.57 9.79
C ALA A 3 34.74 -8.13 10.67
N SER A 4 33.88 -7.25 11.17
CA SER A 4 32.63 -7.61 11.80
C SER A 4 31.78 -8.32 10.75
N THR A 5 31.65 -9.64 10.90
CA THR A 5 30.62 -10.42 10.21
C THR A 5 29.28 -9.83 10.67
N GLU A 6 28.60 -9.08 9.79
CA GLU A 6 27.21 -8.70 10.01
C GLU A 6 26.42 -10.00 10.24
N GLU A 7 25.91 -10.20 11.45
CA GLU A 7 24.91 -11.24 11.70
C GLU A 7 23.76 -10.99 10.73
N VAL A 8 23.59 -11.88 9.76
CA VAL A 8 22.41 -11.93 8.92
C VAL A 8 21.25 -12.25 9.85
N ARG A 9 20.54 -11.22 10.31
CA ARG A 9 19.30 -11.39 11.06
C ARG A 9 18.29 -12.02 10.11
N ASP A 10 17.68 -13.12 10.52
CA ASP A 10 16.52 -13.70 9.83
C ASP A 10 15.33 -12.75 10.01
N LEU A 11 15.22 -11.78 9.11
CA LEU A 11 14.10 -10.84 9.07
C LEU A 11 12.87 -11.51 8.44
N GLU A 12 11.70 -11.26 9.02
CA GLU A 12 10.45 -11.74 8.46
C GLU A 12 10.12 -10.99 7.16
N ILE A 13 9.74 -11.73 6.12
CA ILE A 13 9.47 -11.14 4.81
C ILE A 13 8.01 -10.70 4.71
N VAL A 14 7.81 -9.41 4.43
CA VAL A 14 6.48 -8.85 4.10
C VAL A 14 6.49 -8.40 2.65
N ARG A 15 5.54 -8.87 1.84
CA ARG A 15 5.41 -8.52 0.43
C ARG A 15 4.28 -7.53 0.23
N ILE A 16 4.58 -6.43 -0.44
CA ILE A 16 3.66 -5.35 -0.74
C ILE A 16 3.57 -5.19 -2.25
N GLY A 17 2.38 -5.42 -2.81
CA GLY A 17 2.12 -5.16 -4.23
C GLY A 17 1.69 -3.71 -4.44
N ILE A 18 2.35 -2.97 -5.32
CA ILE A 18 1.95 -1.61 -5.69
C ILE A 18 1.45 -1.63 -7.14
N LEU A 19 0.14 -1.40 -7.31
CA LEU A 19 -0.56 -1.49 -8.59
C LEU A 19 -1.11 -0.13 -9.04
N THR A 20 -0.48 0.95 -8.59
CA THR A 20 -0.80 2.33 -9.01
C THR A 20 0.43 3.04 -9.57
N PRO A 21 0.38 3.59 -10.81
CA PRO A 21 1.54 4.22 -11.42
C PRO A 21 2.06 5.40 -10.61
N TYR A 22 1.21 6.06 -9.82
CA TYR A 22 1.60 7.18 -8.97
C TYR A 22 2.66 6.84 -7.90
N LEU A 23 2.82 5.55 -7.56
CA LEU A 23 3.80 5.11 -6.56
C LEU A 23 5.00 4.39 -7.17
N PHE A 24 4.90 3.83 -8.38
CA PHE A 24 5.98 3.00 -8.95
C PHE A 24 6.43 3.42 -10.36
N ASP A 25 5.73 4.35 -11.01
CA ASP A 25 6.01 4.75 -12.38
C ASP A 25 6.67 6.13 -12.45
N ASP A 26 7.70 6.26 -13.29
CA ASP A 26 8.34 7.53 -13.59
C ASP A 26 7.72 8.15 -14.85
N VAL A 27 6.79 9.08 -14.67
CA VAL A 27 6.17 9.77 -15.81
C VAL A 27 7.14 10.73 -16.51
N ARG A 28 8.29 11.06 -15.87
CA ARG A 28 9.30 11.96 -16.44
C ARG A 28 9.98 11.39 -17.68
N ASP A 29 10.04 10.07 -17.79
CA ASP A 29 10.66 9.39 -18.93
C ASP A 29 9.82 9.49 -20.21
N ARG A 30 8.55 9.90 -20.10
CA ARG A 30 7.56 9.77 -21.19
C ARG A 30 6.71 11.02 -21.44
N CYS A 31 6.82 12.04 -20.59
CA CYS A 31 5.97 13.23 -20.65
C CYS A 31 6.81 14.51 -20.54
N ASP A 32 6.24 15.63 -20.99
CA ASP A 32 6.87 16.95 -20.86
C ASP A 32 6.66 17.57 -19.46
N GLU A 33 7.42 18.64 -19.16
CA GLU A 33 7.39 19.30 -17.85
C GLU A 33 6.03 19.94 -17.54
N GLU A 34 5.28 20.35 -18.57
CA GLU A 34 3.93 20.92 -18.38
C GLU A 34 2.96 19.85 -17.90
N TYR A 35 2.98 18.66 -18.51
CA TYR A 35 2.20 17.51 -18.08
C TYR A 35 2.62 17.03 -16.68
N ILE A 36 3.91 16.95 -16.39
CA ILE A 36 4.41 16.54 -15.07
C ILE A 36 3.87 17.50 -14.01
N LYS A 37 3.93 18.81 -14.26
CA LYS A 37 3.41 19.82 -13.35
C LYS A 37 1.90 19.69 -13.13
N ASP A 38 1.11 19.41 -14.18
CA ASP A 38 -0.34 19.12 -14.05
C ASP A 38 -0.58 17.87 -13.19
N GLN A 39 0.25 16.83 -13.34
CA GLN A 39 0.20 15.62 -12.50
C GLN A 39 0.51 15.91 -11.03
N GLU A 40 1.52 16.75 -10.75
CA GLU A 40 1.87 17.17 -9.39
C GLU A 40 0.74 17.99 -8.76
N GLU A 41 0.28 19.04 -9.45
CA GLU A 41 -0.67 20.01 -8.90
C GLU A 41 -2.09 19.46 -8.73
N ARG A 42 -2.56 18.64 -9.66
CA ARG A 42 -3.97 18.19 -9.67
C ARG A 42 -4.17 16.78 -9.19
N TYR A 43 -3.16 15.95 -9.35
CA TYR A 43 -3.26 14.53 -9.09
C TYR A 43 -2.26 14.06 -8.04
N GLY A 44 -1.47 14.93 -7.41
CA GLY A 44 -0.57 14.57 -6.32
C GLY A 44 0.51 13.56 -6.75
N TYR A 45 1.01 13.66 -7.98
CA TYR A 45 2.22 12.95 -8.38
C TYR A 45 3.41 13.48 -7.57
N ASP A 46 4.31 12.57 -7.20
CA ASP A 46 5.55 12.87 -6.48
C ASP A 46 6.72 12.24 -7.24
N ARG A 47 7.75 13.07 -7.51
CA ARG A 47 8.97 12.66 -8.20
C ARG A 47 9.82 11.71 -7.37
N ASP A 48 9.70 11.79 -6.05
CA ASP A 48 10.36 10.96 -5.08
C ASP A 48 9.36 9.95 -4.52
N ASN A 49 8.61 9.23 -5.37
CA ASN A 49 7.74 8.15 -4.93
C ASN A 49 8.55 6.85 -4.65
N LEU A 50 7.93 5.66 -4.76
CA LEU A 50 8.58 4.37 -4.46
C LEU A 50 9.27 3.72 -5.67
N ILE A 51 9.37 4.39 -6.84
CA ILE A 51 10.00 3.84 -8.07
C ILE A 51 11.34 3.14 -7.81
N GLN A 52 12.20 3.76 -6.99
CA GLN A 52 13.58 3.30 -6.77
C GLN A 52 13.76 2.50 -5.47
N VAL A 53 12.67 2.12 -4.79
CA VAL A 53 12.71 1.44 -3.49
C VAL A 53 12.19 0.00 -3.64
N PRO A 54 13.03 -0.96 -4.07
CA PRO A 54 12.60 -2.34 -4.27
C PRO A 54 12.35 -3.08 -2.94
N GLN A 55 12.93 -2.58 -1.85
CA GLN A 55 12.73 -3.12 -0.51
C GLN A 55 12.98 -2.06 0.56
N MET A 56 12.40 -2.27 1.73
CA MET A 56 12.68 -1.54 2.95
C MET A 56 13.09 -2.53 4.05
N ILE A 57 14.02 -2.12 4.90
CA ILE A 57 14.50 -2.93 6.02
C ILE A 57 14.11 -2.22 7.31
N THR A 58 13.44 -2.95 8.20
CA THR A 58 13.12 -2.50 9.56
C THR A 58 13.90 -3.33 10.57
N SER A 59 13.59 -3.15 11.86
CA SER A 59 14.25 -3.91 12.93
C SER A 59 13.92 -5.41 12.90
N ARG A 60 12.73 -5.77 12.40
CA ARG A 60 12.21 -7.14 12.36
C ARG A 60 11.82 -7.63 10.97
N HIS A 61 11.57 -6.72 10.03
CA HIS A 61 11.00 -7.06 8.74
C HIS A 61 11.90 -6.68 7.57
N ARG A 62 11.83 -7.50 6.53
CA ARG A 62 12.26 -7.17 5.18
C ARG A 62 11.02 -7.00 4.32
N VAL A 63 10.71 -5.75 3.99
CA VAL A 63 9.54 -5.38 3.18
C VAL A 63 9.95 -5.39 1.72
N LEU A 64 9.40 -6.30 0.93
CA LEU A 64 9.63 -6.39 -0.51
C LEU A 64 8.51 -5.62 -1.23
N ILE A 65 8.89 -4.66 -2.05
CA ILE A 65 7.96 -3.84 -2.83
C ILE A 65 7.93 -4.40 -4.26
N GLU A 66 6.77 -4.91 -4.65
CA GLU A 66 6.55 -5.57 -5.93
C GLU A 66 5.67 -4.70 -6.83
N THR A 67 6.09 -4.56 -8.09
CA THR A 67 5.31 -3.94 -9.17
C THR A 67 4.37 -4.97 -9.81
N PRO A 68 3.43 -4.57 -10.69
CA PRO A 68 2.51 -5.52 -11.34
C PRO A 68 3.21 -6.69 -12.02
N ASP A 69 4.40 -6.47 -12.59
CA ASP A 69 5.20 -7.49 -13.27
C ASP A 69 5.80 -8.53 -12.31
N ASN A 70 6.00 -8.14 -11.04
CA ASN A 70 6.66 -8.96 -10.02
C ASN A 70 5.67 -9.64 -9.08
N CYS A 71 4.44 -9.13 -8.94
CA CYS A 71 3.41 -9.68 -8.06
C CYS A 71 2.89 -11.08 -8.46
N ALA A 72 3.18 -11.56 -9.69
CA ALA A 72 2.70 -12.85 -10.21
C ALA A 72 3.71 -14.00 -10.09
N GLY A 73 4.85 -13.78 -9.43
CA GLY A 73 5.92 -14.77 -9.31
C GLY A 73 5.61 -15.94 -8.35
N PRO A 74 6.44 -17.00 -8.34
CA PRO A 74 6.33 -18.16 -7.42
C PRO A 74 6.55 -17.81 -5.94
N SER A 75 6.72 -16.52 -5.64
CA SER A 75 7.23 -15.97 -4.40
C SER A 75 6.20 -15.88 -3.26
N GLY A 76 4.95 -16.30 -3.51
CA GLY A 76 3.82 -16.15 -2.60
C GLY A 76 3.02 -14.87 -2.85
N PHE A 77 1.77 -14.84 -2.40
CA PHE A 77 0.91 -13.68 -2.57
C PHE A 77 1.31 -12.52 -1.64
N PRO A 78 1.12 -11.25 -2.07
CA PRO A 78 1.37 -10.11 -1.21
C PRO A 78 0.42 -10.09 0.01
N GLN A 79 0.94 -9.67 1.16
CA GLN A 79 0.17 -9.44 2.38
C GLN A 79 -0.69 -8.17 2.26
N LEU A 80 -0.21 -7.17 1.52
CA LEU A 80 -0.92 -5.93 1.23
C LEU A 80 -0.77 -5.58 -0.26
N VAL A 81 -1.84 -5.12 -0.88
CA VAL A 81 -1.82 -4.51 -2.21
C VAL A 81 -2.25 -3.06 -2.11
N ILE A 82 -1.47 -2.12 -2.62
CA ILE A 82 -1.82 -0.71 -2.74
C ILE A 82 -2.26 -0.44 -4.17
N HIS A 83 -3.50 -0.02 -4.37
CA HIS A 83 -4.08 0.20 -5.69
C HIS A 83 -4.77 1.57 -5.77
N GLY A 84 -4.75 2.19 -6.95
CA GLY A 84 -5.49 3.44 -7.21
C GLY A 84 -7.01 3.25 -7.22
N SER A 85 -7.75 4.34 -7.43
CA SER A 85 -9.23 4.41 -7.35
C SER A 85 -9.93 4.69 -8.69
N THR A 86 -9.24 4.53 -9.83
CA THR A 86 -9.88 4.68 -11.14
C THR A 86 -10.93 3.59 -11.36
N ARG A 87 -11.93 3.83 -12.20
CA ARG A 87 -12.98 2.82 -12.46
C ARG A 87 -12.43 1.42 -12.82
N PRO A 88 -11.44 1.28 -13.72
CA PRO A 88 -10.85 -0.04 -14.00
C PRO A 88 -10.09 -0.65 -12.82
N ALA A 89 -9.51 0.20 -11.95
CA ALA A 89 -8.87 -0.26 -10.72
C ALA A 89 -9.91 -0.83 -9.75
N GLU A 90 -11.01 -0.12 -9.53
CA GLU A 90 -12.06 -0.53 -8.60
C GLU A 90 -12.79 -1.79 -9.09
N GLU A 91 -13.08 -1.90 -10.38
CA GLU A 91 -13.62 -3.13 -10.99
C GLU A 91 -12.69 -4.34 -10.77
N ARG A 92 -11.37 -4.13 -10.81
CA ARG A 92 -10.38 -5.18 -10.52
C ARG A 92 -10.39 -5.56 -9.05
N VAL A 93 -10.42 -4.58 -8.14
CA VAL A 93 -10.48 -4.84 -6.69
C VAL A 93 -11.77 -5.58 -6.34
N GLU A 94 -12.89 -5.20 -6.95
CA GLU A 94 -14.18 -5.86 -6.78
C GLU A 94 -14.10 -7.34 -7.23
N SER A 95 -13.46 -7.60 -8.38
CA SER A 95 -13.30 -8.96 -8.91
C SER A 95 -12.49 -9.91 -8.02
N ILE A 96 -11.67 -9.37 -7.12
CA ILE A 96 -10.87 -10.15 -6.17
C ILE A 96 -11.42 -10.10 -4.73
N LYS A 97 -12.64 -9.58 -4.54
CA LYS A 97 -13.31 -9.67 -3.24
C LYS A 97 -13.46 -11.12 -2.81
N GLY A 98 -13.28 -11.38 -1.51
CA GLY A 98 -13.25 -12.73 -0.94
C GLY A 98 -11.97 -13.53 -1.21
N SER A 99 -10.93 -12.96 -1.85
CA SER A 99 -9.64 -13.64 -2.05
C SER A 99 -8.75 -13.70 -0.80
N GLY A 100 -9.11 -12.97 0.25
CA GLY A 100 -8.32 -12.81 1.47
C GLY A 100 -7.17 -11.80 1.39
N ILE A 101 -7.00 -11.13 0.25
CA ILE A 101 -6.01 -10.06 0.06
C ILE A 101 -6.49 -8.80 0.77
N VAL A 102 -5.60 -8.19 1.57
CA VAL A 102 -5.81 -6.84 2.08
C VAL A 102 -5.44 -5.87 0.96
N VAL A 103 -6.42 -5.12 0.46
CA VAL A 103 -6.19 -4.10 -0.57
C VAL A 103 -6.39 -2.73 0.05
N ALA A 104 -5.41 -1.84 -0.10
CA ALA A 104 -5.48 -0.45 0.29
C ALA A 104 -5.75 0.43 -0.92
N ARG A 105 -6.72 1.33 -0.81
CA ARG A 105 -6.98 2.37 -1.79
C ARG A 105 -5.98 3.50 -1.60
N TYR A 106 -5.37 3.96 -2.68
CA TYR A 106 -4.48 5.13 -2.69
C TYR A 106 -5.09 6.20 -3.60
N SER A 107 -5.66 7.25 -3.01
CA SER A 107 -6.60 8.14 -3.71
C SER A 107 -6.62 9.57 -3.18
N ILE A 108 -6.91 10.51 -4.07
CA ILE A 108 -7.29 11.89 -3.71
C ILE A 108 -8.71 12.00 -3.15
N PHE A 109 -9.53 10.97 -3.33
CA PHE A 109 -10.91 10.88 -2.79
C PHE A 109 -10.96 10.16 -1.44
N TYR A 110 -9.85 10.22 -0.70
CA TYR A 110 -9.70 9.62 0.62
C TYR A 110 -10.87 9.97 1.55
N GLY A 111 -11.36 8.99 2.30
CA GLY A 111 -12.50 9.09 3.21
C GLY A 111 -13.88 9.17 2.54
N GLY A 112 -13.94 9.24 1.21
CA GLY A 112 -15.19 9.39 0.46
C GLY A 112 -15.33 8.42 -0.73
N PRO A 113 -16.46 8.52 -1.46
CA PRO A 113 -16.66 7.75 -2.67
C PRO A 113 -15.72 8.23 -3.78
N SER A 114 -15.27 7.31 -4.62
CA SER A 114 -14.50 7.67 -5.82
C SER A 114 -15.36 8.49 -6.76
N HIS A 115 -14.85 9.62 -7.27
CA HIS A 115 -15.56 10.37 -8.32
C HIS A 115 -15.51 9.66 -9.69
N TYR A 116 -14.76 8.55 -9.82
CA TYR A 116 -14.72 7.77 -11.05
C TYR A 116 -15.84 6.73 -11.13
N SER A 117 -16.15 6.03 -10.04
CA SER A 117 -17.20 5.00 -9.98
C SER A 117 -18.46 5.40 -9.21
N GLY A 118 -18.31 6.29 -8.21
CA GLY A 118 -19.33 6.59 -7.20
C GLY A 118 -19.30 5.66 -5.98
N SER A 119 -18.43 4.66 -5.96
CA SER A 119 -18.37 3.65 -4.89
C SER A 119 -17.54 4.12 -3.70
N TYR A 120 -17.96 3.76 -2.49
CA TYR A 120 -17.10 3.84 -1.30
C TYR A 120 -16.01 2.76 -1.36
N PRO A 121 -14.87 2.96 -0.67
CA PRO A 121 -13.77 1.99 -0.71
C PRO A 121 -14.19 0.57 -0.29
N GLU A 122 -15.01 0.43 0.76
CA GLU A 122 -15.52 -0.88 1.20
C GLU A 122 -16.41 -1.57 0.16
N ASP A 123 -17.20 -0.81 -0.61
CA ASP A 123 -18.08 -1.35 -1.63
C ASP A 123 -17.25 -2.01 -2.74
N ALA A 124 -16.19 -1.34 -3.18
CA ALA A 124 -15.24 -1.83 -4.16
C ALA A 124 -14.33 -2.96 -3.61
N GLY A 125 -14.24 -3.15 -2.30
CA GLY A 125 -13.44 -4.20 -1.68
C GLY A 125 -12.05 -3.76 -1.19
N TYR A 126 -11.85 -2.47 -0.99
CA TYR A 126 -10.67 -1.99 -0.28
C TYR A 126 -10.85 -2.19 1.21
N ALA A 127 -9.87 -2.79 1.86
CA ALA A 127 -9.80 -2.98 3.29
C ALA A 127 -9.28 -1.74 4.02
N LEU A 128 -8.40 -0.98 3.37
CA LEU A 128 -7.80 0.26 3.89
C LEU A 128 -7.99 1.40 2.89
N ASP A 129 -8.01 2.64 3.35
CA ASP A 129 -8.03 3.84 2.51
C ASP A 129 -6.91 4.79 2.95
N ILE A 130 -6.00 5.07 2.02
CA ILE A 130 -4.75 5.80 2.23
C ILE A 130 -4.84 7.11 1.44
N PRO A 131 -4.60 8.27 2.08
CA PRO A 131 -4.52 9.54 1.36
C PRO A 131 -3.37 9.51 0.34
N LYS A 132 -3.46 10.34 -0.68
CA LYS A 132 -2.48 10.35 -1.79
C LYS A 132 -1.15 11.01 -1.39
N SER A 133 -0.41 10.34 -0.49
CA SER A 133 0.87 10.79 0.06
C SER A 133 1.89 9.63 0.06
N PRO A 134 2.94 9.68 -0.79
CA PRO A 134 3.98 8.65 -0.83
C PRO A 134 4.77 8.53 0.47
N ASP A 135 5.02 9.64 1.16
CA ASP A 135 5.72 9.64 2.46
C ASP A 135 4.91 8.96 3.55
N LEU A 136 3.59 9.10 3.52
CA LEU A 136 2.71 8.37 4.41
C LEU A 136 2.76 6.86 4.11
N VAL A 137 2.77 6.47 2.83
CA VAL A 137 2.96 5.07 2.44
C VAL A 137 4.32 4.53 2.93
N ARG A 138 5.42 5.26 2.72
CA ARG A 138 6.75 4.89 3.22
C ARG A 138 6.74 4.67 4.72
N SER A 139 6.21 5.64 5.46
CA SER A 139 6.15 5.60 6.91
C SER A 139 5.33 4.39 7.38
N LEU A 140 4.17 4.16 6.78
CA LEU A 140 3.32 3.00 7.05
C LEU A 140 4.04 1.67 6.78
N LEU A 141 4.74 1.56 5.64
CA LEU A 141 5.49 0.36 5.26
C LEU A 141 6.75 0.13 6.10
N THR A 142 7.13 1.07 6.96
CA THR A 142 8.17 0.89 7.99
C THR A 142 7.61 0.79 9.41
N HIS A 143 6.28 0.87 9.57
CA HIS A 143 5.63 0.82 10.87
C HIS A 143 5.52 -0.61 11.40
N GLU A 144 6.38 -0.95 12.35
CA GLU A 144 6.57 -2.28 12.92
C GLU A 144 5.27 -2.96 13.40
N GLY A 145 4.41 -2.24 14.13
CA GLY A 145 3.14 -2.80 14.60
C GLY A 145 2.15 -3.10 13.48
N PHE A 146 2.21 -2.32 12.39
CA PHE A 146 1.33 -2.53 11.23
C PHE A 146 1.79 -3.75 10.43
N LEU A 147 3.10 -3.88 10.20
CA LEU A 147 3.71 -5.04 9.55
C LEU A 147 3.42 -6.34 10.31
N ASP A 148 3.59 -6.34 11.65
CA ASP A 148 3.20 -7.48 12.50
C ASP A 148 1.73 -7.85 12.33
N GLY A 149 0.85 -6.85 12.26
CA GLY A 149 -0.58 -7.03 12.05
C GLY A 149 -0.89 -7.70 10.71
N LEU A 150 -0.22 -7.27 9.63
CA LEU A 150 -0.38 -7.87 8.30
C LEU A 150 0.11 -9.32 8.25
N VAL A 151 1.25 -9.61 8.87
CA VAL A 151 1.82 -10.96 8.96
C VAL A 151 0.88 -11.89 9.73
N SER A 152 0.49 -11.48 10.94
CA SER A 152 -0.36 -12.30 11.83
C SER A 152 -1.82 -12.37 11.36
N ARG A 153 -2.23 -11.48 10.44
CA ARG A 153 -3.61 -11.31 9.96
C ARG A 153 -4.61 -11.05 11.09
N GLU A 154 -4.15 -10.50 12.21
CA GLU A 154 -4.99 -10.16 13.36
C GLU A 154 -5.58 -8.75 13.19
N GLU A 155 -6.89 -8.67 12.98
CA GLU A 155 -7.59 -7.40 12.76
C GLU A 155 -7.33 -6.37 13.86
N GLY A 156 -7.37 -6.82 15.14
CA GLY A 156 -7.11 -5.96 16.29
C GLY A 156 -5.72 -5.33 16.26
N LYS A 157 -4.69 -6.09 15.87
CA LYS A 157 -3.32 -5.56 15.75
C LYS A 157 -3.22 -4.53 14.63
N ILE A 158 -3.82 -4.81 13.48
CA ILE A 158 -3.84 -3.86 12.35
C ILE A 158 -4.51 -2.56 12.76
N ARG A 159 -5.71 -2.63 13.38
CA ARG A 159 -6.45 -1.43 13.82
C ARG A 159 -5.67 -0.62 14.85
N SER A 160 -5.18 -1.24 15.92
CA SER A 160 -4.43 -0.53 16.96
C SER A 160 -3.12 0.07 16.42
N ALA A 161 -2.43 -0.63 15.51
CA ALA A 161 -1.23 -0.09 14.88
C ALA A 161 -1.53 1.10 13.96
N LEU A 162 -2.66 1.10 13.25
CA LEU A 162 -3.07 2.23 12.42
C LEU A 162 -3.56 3.43 13.25
N GLU A 163 -4.21 3.18 14.39
CA GLU A 163 -4.56 4.22 15.36
C GLU A 163 -3.30 4.87 15.98
N GLU A 164 -2.32 4.06 16.37
CA GLU A 164 -1.02 4.53 16.85
C GLU A 164 -0.29 5.35 15.78
N PHE A 165 -0.15 4.78 14.57
CA PHE A 165 0.49 5.42 13.43
C PHE A 165 -0.19 6.74 13.04
N GLY A 166 -1.53 6.76 13.08
CA GLY A 166 -2.34 7.91 12.71
C GLY A 166 -2.38 9.03 13.76
N SER A 167 -1.85 8.79 14.98
CA SER A 167 -1.92 9.76 16.07
C SER A 167 -1.18 11.06 15.72
N GLY A 168 -1.94 12.13 15.49
CA GLY A 168 -1.41 13.45 15.15
C GLY A 168 -1.29 13.71 13.65
N LEU A 169 -1.70 12.78 12.80
CA LEU A 169 -1.87 13.02 11.37
C LEU A 169 -3.24 13.67 11.11
N GLU A 170 -3.28 14.66 10.21
CA GLU A 170 -4.54 15.26 9.74
C GLU A 170 -5.36 14.27 8.92
N GLU A 171 -4.67 13.50 8.06
CA GLU A 171 -5.25 12.45 7.23
C GLU A 171 -4.56 11.11 7.54
N PRO A 172 -5.04 10.33 8.52
CA PRO A 172 -4.49 9.01 8.83
C PRO A 172 -4.87 7.96 7.78
N VAL A 173 -4.40 6.72 7.93
CA VAL A 173 -4.93 5.59 7.13
C VAL A 173 -6.25 5.14 7.74
N LEU A 174 -7.31 5.08 6.95
CA LEU A 174 -8.61 4.60 7.42
C LEU A 174 -8.72 3.10 7.24
N VAL A 175 -9.29 2.44 8.26
CA VAL A 175 -9.75 1.07 8.16
C VAL A 175 -11.20 1.08 7.71
N THR A 176 -11.49 0.36 6.63
CA THR A 176 -12.84 0.20 6.12
C THR A 176 -13.56 -0.97 6.82
N PRO A 177 -14.90 -1.06 6.74
CA PRO A 177 -15.64 -2.24 7.17
C PRO A 177 -15.18 -3.55 6.50
N TYR A 178 -14.69 -3.48 5.26
CA TYR A 178 -14.30 -4.67 4.49
C TYR A 178 -13.03 -5.37 5.00
N LEU A 179 -12.23 -4.73 5.87
CA LEU A 179 -11.05 -5.38 6.46
C LEU A 179 -11.39 -6.72 7.14
N THR A 180 -12.50 -6.76 7.88
CA THR A 180 -12.95 -7.99 8.57
C THR A 180 -13.21 -9.13 7.59
N GLU A 181 -13.86 -8.84 6.46
CA GLU A 181 -14.13 -9.83 5.40
C GLU A 181 -12.83 -10.29 4.74
N ALA A 182 -11.91 -9.36 4.44
CA ALA A 182 -10.62 -9.67 3.85
C ALA A 182 -9.74 -10.57 4.75
N LEU A 183 -9.86 -10.45 6.08
CA LEU A 183 -9.07 -11.24 7.02
C LEU A 183 -9.72 -12.60 7.36
N ALA A 184 -11.03 -12.74 7.23
CA ALA A 184 -11.76 -13.98 7.53
C ALA A 184 -11.37 -15.16 6.61
N VAL A 185 -10.86 -14.87 5.41
CA VAL A 185 -10.38 -15.89 4.47
C VAL A 185 -8.96 -16.31 4.87
N GLN A 186 -8.79 -17.58 5.23
CA GLN A 186 -7.48 -18.17 5.47
C GLN A 186 -6.73 -18.32 4.14
N ARG A 187 -5.44 -18.00 4.13
CA ARG A 187 -4.56 -18.11 2.96
C ARG A 187 -3.51 -19.19 3.19
#